data_AF-A0A7W0P0V4-F1
#
_entry.id   AF-A0A7W0P0V4-F1
#
_cell.length_a   1.000
_cell.length_b   1.000
_cell.length_c   1.000
_cell.angle_alpha   90.00
_cell.angle_beta   90.00
_cell.angle_gamma   90.00
#
_symmetry.space_group_name_H-M   'P 1'
#
loop_
_entity.id
_entity.type
_entity.pdbx_description
1 polymer ?
#
loop_
_entity_poly.entity_id
_entity_poly.type
_entity_poly.pdbx_seq_one_letter_code
_entity_poly.pdbx_strand_id
1 'polypeptide(L)'
;MEALIILEGIVIVLLVVLVAGLLRSHAEILRQLDSLGAGEHHETFLASPRRQSSLGAIGARALHGVTPLGASVSLALADARGHTLLAFLSSTCASCGAFWNGSRQLGLEGVRPVIVTKGVESESPAEIARLAGAELLTIMSTEAWEEFRVPATPYFALVDNGSGRVVGEGSAPDWDRVEDMVRRAIADAGLHRSTALRKADVDEELADAGFEPGDARLYERPETP
;
A
#
# COMPACT_ATOMS: atom_id res chain seq x y z
N MET A 1 15.99 53.21 36.23
CA MET A 1 16.79 52.15 35.58
C MET A 1 16.47 50.80 36.21
N GLU A 2 16.54 50.66 37.54
CA GLU A 2 16.17 49.40 38.24
C GLU A 2 14.72 48.95 38.00
N ALA A 3 13.75 49.86 38.04
CA ALA A 3 12.34 49.52 37.79
C ALA A 3 12.08 48.95 36.38
N LEU A 4 12.87 49.36 35.37
CA LEU A 4 12.76 48.86 34.00
C LEU A 4 13.29 47.43 33.90
N ILE A 5 14.43 47.16 34.57
CA ILE A 5 15.05 45.84 34.63
C ILE A 5 14.13 44.84 35.35
N ILE A 6 13.51 45.27 36.45
CA ILE A 6 12.55 44.44 37.19
C ILE A 6 11.32 44.13 36.32
N LEU A 7 10.77 45.13 35.62
CA LEU A 7 9.62 44.94 34.75
C LEU A 7 9.94 43.99 33.57
N GLU A 8 11.08 44.17 32.92
CA GLU A 8 11.53 43.31 31.82
C GLU A 8 11.77 41.87 32.29
N GLY A 9 12.39 41.69 33.46
CA GLY A 9 12.57 40.36 34.06
C GLY A 9 11.25 39.64 34.31
N ILE A 10 10.23 40.36 34.80
CA ILE A 10 8.88 39.81 34.97
C ILE A 10 8.28 39.40 33.63
N VAL A 11 8.40 40.24 32.60
CA VAL A 11 7.87 39.93 31.25
C VAL A 11 8.55 38.69 30.67
N ILE A 12 9.88 38.56 30.78
CA ILE A 12 10.62 37.39 30.29
C ILE A 12 10.17 36.13 31.02
N VAL A 13 10.04 36.18 32.34
CA VAL A 13 9.56 35.02 33.13
C VAL A 13 8.16 34.61 32.69
N LEU A 14 7.24 35.57 32.50
CA LEU A 14 5.89 35.29 31.99
C LEU A 14 5.92 34.68 30.58
N LEU A 15 6.80 35.16 29.70
CA LEU A 15 6.99 34.64 28.35
C LEU A 15 7.50 33.20 28.37
N VAL A 16 8.49 32.89 29.22
CA VAL A 16 9.01 31.53 29.37
C VAL A 16 7.94 30.58 29.90
N VAL A 17 7.16 31.00 30.89
CA VAL A 17 6.03 30.21 31.41
C VAL A 17 4.97 29.98 30.33
N LEU A 18 4.64 31.00 29.54
CA LEU A 18 3.71 30.89 28.42
C LEU A 18 4.20 29.89 27.37
N VAL A 19 5.46 30.00 26.94
CA VAL A 19 6.06 29.10 25.95
C VAL A 19 6.12 27.67 26.47
N ALA A 20 6.53 27.46 27.73
CA ALA A 20 6.52 26.14 28.35
C ALA A 20 5.10 25.57 28.45
N GLY A 21 4.11 26.40 28.75
CA GLY A 21 2.69 26.04 28.74
C GLY A 21 2.19 25.65 27.35
N LEU A 22 2.58 26.40 26.31
CA LEU A 22 2.26 26.09 24.92
C LEU A 22 2.89 24.75 24.48
N LEU A 23 4.18 24.55 24.76
CA LEU A 23 4.89 23.31 24.42
C LEU A 23 4.28 22.11 25.16
N ARG A 24 3.88 22.27 26.42
CA ARG A 24 3.19 21.23 27.19
C ARG A 24 1.78 20.96 26.66
N SER A 25 1.07 21.99 26.21
CA SER A 25 -0.25 21.86 25.57
C SER A 25 -0.15 21.11 24.24
N HIS A 26 0.85 21.39 23.40
CA HIS A 26 1.09 20.64 22.17
C HIS A 26 1.46 19.18 22.44
N ALA A 27 2.27 18.90 23.47
CA ALA A 27 2.56 17.54 23.91
C ALA A 27 1.30 16.81 24.42
N GLU A 28 0.39 17.54 25.08
CA GLU A 28 -0.87 17.00 25.59
C GLU A 28 -1.89 16.75 24.47
N ILE A 29 -1.96 17.61 23.44
CA ILE A 29 -2.81 17.39 22.26
C ILE A 29 -2.34 16.15 21.48
N LEU A 30 -1.03 15.94 21.34
CA LEU A 30 -0.49 14.70 20.74
C LEU A 30 -0.84 13.47 21.58
N ARG A 31 -0.76 13.56 22.91
CA ARG A 31 -1.19 12.47 23.83
C ARG A 31 -2.69 12.24 23.83
N GLN A 32 -3.50 13.29 23.71
CA GLN A 32 -4.94 13.19 23.63
C GLN A 32 -5.37 12.55 22.30
N LEU A 33 -4.70 12.87 21.19
CA LEU A 33 -4.89 12.19 19.91
C LEU A 33 -4.50 10.71 19.98
N ASP A 34 -3.40 10.38 20.65
CA ASP A 34 -3.03 8.99 20.96
C ASP A 34 -4.12 8.27 21.76
N SER A 35 -4.69 8.95 22.77
CA SER A 35 -5.73 8.40 23.66
C SER A 35 -7.14 8.34 23.06
N LEU A 36 -7.43 9.14 22.02
CA LEU A 36 -8.72 9.21 21.33
C LEU A 36 -8.76 8.36 20.05
N GLY A 37 -7.73 7.54 19.80
CA GLY A 37 -7.75 6.54 18.72
C GLY A 37 -6.87 6.83 17.51
N ALA A 38 -5.88 7.74 17.60
CA ALA A 38 -4.74 7.75 16.68
C ALA A 38 -3.59 6.83 17.14
N GLY A 39 -3.84 6.02 18.18
CA GLY A 39 -2.98 4.94 18.68
C GLY A 39 -3.61 3.53 18.58
N GLU A 40 -4.80 3.38 17.99
CA GLU A 40 -5.48 2.09 17.76
C GLU A 40 -5.56 1.73 16.26
N HIS A 41 -4.42 1.81 15.60
CA HIS A 41 -4.05 0.77 14.62
C HIS A 41 -2.75 0.08 15.05
N HIS A 42 -2.57 -0.12 16.36
CA HIS A 42 -1.97 -1.37 16.82
C HIS A 42 -3.03 -2.47 16.76
N GLU A 43 -3.54 -2.76 15.55
CA GLU A 43 -3.91 -4.14 15.30
C GLU A 43 -2.60 -4.88 15.48
N THR A 44 -2.54 -5.63 16.57
CA THR A 44 -1.70 -6.81 16.61
C THR A 44 -1.99 -7.53 15.29
N PHE A 45 -1.10 -7.42 14.30
CA PHE A 45 -1.18 -8.15 13.03
C PHE A 45 -0.89 -9.64 13.30
N LEU A 46 -1.53 -10.22 14.31
CA LEU A 46 -1.97 -11.59 14.24
C LEU A 46 -2.95 -11.62 13.07
N ALA A 47 -2.52 -12.23 11.96
CA ALA A 47 -3.31 -12.63 10.81
C ALA A 47 -4.83 -12.45 11.02
N SER A 48 -5.35 -11.25 10.74
CA SER A 48 -6.79 -11.03 10.75
C SER A 48 -7.36 -11.76 9.54
N PRO A 49 -8.36 -12.64 9.72
CA PRO A 49 -8.83 -13.50 8.65
C PRO A 49 -9.48 -12.63 7.57
N ARG A 50 -8.77 -12.51 6.45
CA ARG A 50 -9.33 -12.16 5.14
C ARG A 50 -10.21 -10.90 5.17
N ARG A 51 -9.62 -9.71 5.37
CA ARG A 51 -10.08 -8.59 4.54
C ARG A 51 -9.80 -9.03 3.12
N GLN A 52 -10.84 -9.52 2.43
CA GLN A 52 -10.84 -9.54 0.98
C GLN A 52 -10.40 -8.14 0.58
N SER A 53 -9.21 -8.01 -0.04
CA SER A 53 -8.75 -6.73 -0.56
C SER A 53 -9.93 -6.10 -1.28
N SER A 54 -10.37 -4.93 -0.81
CA SER A 54 -11.46 -4.25 -1.48
C SER A 54 -11.04 -3.87 -2.91
N LEU A 55 -9.73 -3.88 -3.18
CA LEU A 55 -9.10 -3.69 -4.49
C LEU A 55 -8.95 -4.99 -5.29
N GLY A 56 -9.27 -6.16 -4.73
CA GLY A 56 -9.18 -7.43 -5.46
C GLY A 56 -10.04 -7.42 -6.73
N ALA A 57 -11.11 -6.63 -6.77
CA ALA A 57 -11.95 -6.43 -7.96
C ALA A 57 -11.46 -5.33 -8.92
N ILE A 58 -10.41 -4.57 -8.55
CA ILE A 58 -9.87 -3.51 -9.40
C ILE A 58 -9.00 -4.17 -10.45
N GLY A 59 -9.60 -4.32 -11.63
CA GLY A 59 -8.95 -4.77 -12.84
C GLY A 59 -8.31 -3.60 -13.57
N ALA A 60 -7.42 -2.88 -12.90
CA ALA A 60 -6.60 -1.86 -13.56
C ALA A 60 -5.79 -2.58 -14.64
N ARG A 61 -6.26 -2.51 -15.89
CA ARG A 61 -5.62 -3.21 -17.03
C ARG A 61 -4.35 -2.50 -17.47
N ALA A 62 -4.31 -1.20 -17.26
CA ALA A 62 -3.18 -0.35 -17.52
C ALA A 62 -3.17 0.83 -16.56
N LEU A 63 -1.97 1.33 -16.29
CA LEU A 63 -1.73 2.54 -15.54
C LEU A 63 -1.29 3.63 -16.52
N HIS A 64 -2.06 4.72 -16.55
CA HIS A 64 -1.85 5.85 -17.44
C HIS A 64 -1.33 7.07 -16.67
N GLY A 65 -0.41 7.81 -17.28
CA GLY A 65 0.09 9.05 -16.70
C GLY A 65 1.24 9.64 -17.48
N VAL A 66 2.03 10.47 -16.81
CA VAL A 66 3.23 11.09 -17.37
C VAL A 66 4.44 10.80 -16.49
N THR A 67 5.61 10.68 -17.10
CA THR A 67 6.87 10.68 -16.35
C THR A 67 7.14 12.07 -15.75
N PRO A 68 8.01 12.18 -14.74
CA PRO A 68 8.46 13.48 -14.22
C PRO A 68 9.14 14.37 -15.27
N LEU A 69 9.62 13.78 -16.37
CA LEU A 69 10.21 14.48 -17.51
C LEU A 69 9.17 14.91 -18.57
N GLY A 70 7.88 14.62 -18.34
CA GLY A 70 6.78 15.03 -19.20
C GLY A 70 6.40 14.07 -20.32
N ALA A 71 7.07 12.91 -20.45
CA ALA A 71 6.68 11.90 -21.43
C ALA A 71 5.44 11.12 -20.99
N SER A 72 4.42 11.00 -21.85
CA SER A 72 3.24 10.16 -21.59
C SER A 72 3.60 8.67 -21.54
N VAL A 73 3.04 7.95 -20.58
CA VAL A 73 3.27 6.52 -20.35
C VAL A 73 1.95 5.80 -20.17
N SER A 74 1.87 4.61 -20.76
CA SER A 74 0.83 3.62 -20.50
C SER A 74 1.50 2.31 -20.15
N LEU A 75 1.44 1.93 -18.88
CA LEU A 75 1.99 0.67 -18.39
C LEU A 75 0.87 -0.36 -18.31
N ALA A 76 0.94 -1.42 -19.10
CA ALA A 76 0.03 -2.53 -18.93
C ALA A 76 0.30 -3.27 -17.62
N LEU A 77 -0.78 -3.60 -16.91
CA LEU A 77 -0.77 -4.35 -15.66
C LEU A 77 -1.37 -5.75 -15.82
N ALA A 78 -1.85 -6.07 -17.03
CA ALA A 78 -2.53 -7.32 -17.35
C ALA A 78 -2.14 -7.86 -18.75
N ASP A 79 -0.84 -8.01 -19.01
CA ASP A 79 -0.32 -8.40 -20.33
C ASP A 79 0.81 -9.45 -20.30
N ALA A 80 1.26 -9.87 -19.12
CA ALA A 80 2.46 -10.69 -18.99
C ALA A 80 2.42 -11.59 -17.75
N ARG A 81 3.39 -12.51 -17.65
CA ARG A 81 3.65 -13.26 -16.42
C ARG A 81 4.43 -12.40 -15.41
N GLY A 82 4.29 -12.71 -14.13
CA GLY A 82 4.97 -12.01 -13.04
C GLY A 82 4.06 -11.03 -12.32
N HIS A 83 4.65 -10.11 -11.56
CA HIS A 83 3.92 -9.15 -10.75
C HIS A 83 4.47 -7.74 -10.95
N THR A 84 3.61 -6.75 -10.76
CA THR A 84 4.00 -5.33 -10.74
C THR A 84 3.76 -4.79 -9.33
N LEU A 85 4.80 -4.26 -8.71
CA LEU A 85 4.70 -3.59 -7.41
C LEU A 85 4.58 -2.09 -7.65
N LEU A 86 3.41 -1.54 -7.36
CA LEU A 86 3.15 -0.11 -7.38
C LEU A 86 3.48 0.48 -6.01
N ALA A 87 4.40 1.42 -5.96
CA ALA A 87 4.75 2.19 -4.78
C ALA A 87 4.18 3.61 -4.89
N PHE A 88 3.09 3.86 -4.19
CA PHE A 88 2.43 5.17 -4.14
C PHE A 88 3.15 6.07 -3.13
N LEU A 89 3.85 7.08 -3.65
CA LEU A 89 4.73 7.98 -2.89
C LEU A 89 4.40 9.45 -3.18
N SER A 90 4.72 10.34 -2.24
CA SER A 90 4.61 11.80 -2.39
C SER A 90 5.94 12.47 -2.06
N SER A 91 6.24 13.61 -2.71
CA SER A 91 7.41 14.43 -2.37
C SER A 91 7.33 15.06 -0.98
N THR A 92 6.11 15.25 -0.48
CA THR A 92 5.84 15.91 0.81
C THR A 92 5.70 14.93 1.98
N CYS A 93 5.83 13.63 1.72
CA CYS A 93 5.70 12.57 2.70
C CYS A 93 7.05 12.28 3.37
N ALA A 94 7.16 12.58 4.67
CA ALA A 94 8.40 12.40 5.43
C ALA A 94 8.87 10.93 5.50
N SER A 95 7.94 9.98 5.67
CA SER A 95 8.22 8.54 5.71
C SER A 95 8.57 7.96 4.33
N CYS A 96 8.29 8.67 3.24
CA CYS A 96 8.57 8.19 1.89
C CYS A 96 10.07 8.25 1.53
N GLY A 97 10.88 8.94 2.32
CA GLY A 97 12.32 9.10 2.10
C GLY A 97 13.09 7.80 1.89
N ALA A 98 12.75 6.74 2.64
CA ALA A 98 13.40 5.43 2.54
C ALA A 98 13.14 4.73 1.18
N PHE A 99 12.02 5.05 0.53
CA PHE A 99 11.56 4.36 -0.68
C PHE A 99 12.07 5.02 -1.96
N TRP A 100 12.34 6.34 -1.93
CA TRP A 100 12.91 7.06 -3.08
C TRP A 100 14.30 6.53 -3.48
N ASN A 101 15.12 6.12 -2.51
CA ASN A 101 16.50 5.68 -2.76
C ASN A 101 16.68 4.14 -2.80
N GLY A 102 15.75 3.36 -2.23
CA GLY A 102 15.96 1.94 -1.94
C GLY A 102 15.27 0.95 -2.88
N SER A 103 14.54 1.42 -3.89
CA SER A 103 13.76 0.56 -4.79
C SER A 103 14.58 -0.41 -5.64
N ARG A 104 15.90 -0.17 -5.74
CA ARG A 104 16.90 -1.10 -6.30
C ARG A 104 17.04 -2.41 -5.51
N GLN A 105 16.61 -2.43 -4.24
CA GLN A 105 16.80 -3.56 -3.32
C GLN A 105 15.66 -4.57 -3.35
N LEU A 106 14.60 -4.36 -4.13
CA LEU A 106 13.62 -5.40 -4.40
C LEU A 106 14.23 -6.45 -5.34
N GLY A 107 15.14 -7.27 -4.80
CA GLY A 107 15.73 -8.43 -5.47
C GLY A 107 14.75 -9.60 -5.60
N LEU A 108 13.46 -9.31 -5.80
CA LEU A 108 12.43 -10.32 -5.99
C LEU A 108 12.30 -10.63 -7.47
N GLU A 109 12.77 -11.81 -7.86
CA GLU A 109 12.64 -12.30 -9.23
C GLU A 109 11.17 -12.27 -9.69
N GLY A 110 10.93 -11.75 -10.89
CA GLY A 110 9.60 -11.68 -11.47
C GLY A 110 8.69 -10.59 -10.90
N VAL A 111 9.23 -9.64 -10.12
CA VAL A 111 8.51 -8.45 -9.63
C VAL A 111 9.09 -7.19 -10.28
N ARG A 112 8.22 -6.38 -10.90
CA ARG A 112 8.59 -5.10 -11.51
C ARG A 112 8.17 -3.94 -10.60
N PRO A 113 9.11 -3.21 -9.96
CA PRO A 113 8.77 -2.03 -9.16
C PRO A 113 8.46 -0.82 -10.05
N VAL A 114 7.44 -0.06 -9.68
CA VAL A 114 7.02 1.19 -10.33
C VAL A 114 6.64 2.19 -9.26
N ILE A 115 7.19 3.40 -9.32
CA ILE A 115 6.78 4.48 -8.42
C ILE A 115 5.60 5.21 -9.04
N VAL A 116 4.56 5.45 -8.25
CA VAL A 116 3.38 6.20 -8.65
C VAL A 116 3.20 7.40 -7.73
N THR A 117 3.17 8.60 -8.28
CA THR A 117 2.86 9.83 -7.53
C THR A 117 1.54 10.40 -8.00
N LYS A 118 0.99 11.38 -7.30
CA LYS A 118 -0.10 12.17 -7.88
C LYS A 118 0.41 12.93 -9.11
N GLY A 119 -0.52 13.37 -9.94
CA GLY A 119 -0.25 14.08 -11.18
C GLY A 119 0.41 15.44 -10.95
N VAL A 120 0.81 16.06 -12.07
CA VAL A 120 1.52 17.35 -12.11
C VAL A 120 0.73 18.52 -11.51
N GLU A 121 -0.58 18.35 -11.36
CA GLU A 121 -1.50 19.28 -10.69
C GLU A 121 -1.37 19.26 -9.15
N SER A 122 -0.80 18.21 -8.57
CA SER A 122 -0.63 18.03 -7.12
C SER A 122 0.82 17.93 -6.66
N GLU A 123 1.72 17.47 -7.54
CA GLU A 123 3.13 17.23 -7.23
C GLU A 123 4.03 18.04 -8.16
N SER A 124 5.20 18.47 -7.68
CA SER A 124 6.20 19.16 -8.50
C SER A 124 6.96 18.17 -9.37
N PRO A 125 6.88 18.23 -10.72
CA PRO A 125 7.58 17.28 -11.59
C PRO A 125 9.09 17.32 -11.41
N ALA A 126 9.66 18.52 -11.19
CA ALA A 126 11.09 18.68 -10.97
C ALA A 126 11.56 18.03 -9.66
N GLU A 127 10.74 18.09 -8.61
CA GLU A 127 11.08 17.47 -7.33
C GLU A 127 10.95 15.95 -7.40
N ILE A 128 9.91 15.44 -8.05
CA ILE A 128 9.77 14.00 -8.29
C ILE A 128 10.93 13.48 -9.15
N ALA A 129 11.32 14.20 -10.20
CA ALA A 129 12.48 13.83 -11.03
C ALA A 129 13.77 13.77 -10.20
N ARG A 130 13.95 14.71 -9.27
CA ARG A 130 15.11 14.75 -8.37
C ARG A 130 15.14 13.56 -7.40
N LEU A 131 13.98 13.18 -6.84
CA LEU A 131 13.86 12.10 -5.87
C LEU A 131 13.95 10.71 -6.52
N ALA A 132 13.30 10.50 -7.66
CA ALA A 132 13.23 9.20 -8.32
C ALA A 132 14.53 8.80 -9.05
N GLY A 133 15.31 9.79 -9.50
CA GLY A 133 16.44 9.54 -10.39
C GLY A 133 16.00 8.96 -11.75
N ALA A 134 16.95 8.40 -12.51
CA ALA A 134 16.71 7.91 -13.87
C ALA A 134 16.44 6.40 -13.99
N GLU A 135 16.48 5.67 -12.88
CA GLU A 135 16.59 4.20 -12.93
C GLU A 135 15.27 3.46 -12.79
N LEU A 136 14.28 4.07 -12.14
CA LEU A 136 12.96 3.49 -12.01
C LEU A 136 11.95 4.22 -12.86
N LEU A 137 11.05 3.43 -13.44
CA LEU A 137 9.83 3.97 -14.02
C LEU A 137 9.01 4.63 -12.91
N THR A 138 8.90 5.96 -13.02
CA THR A 138 8.08 6.79 -12.15
C THR A 138 6.98 7.40 -12.99
N ILE A 139 5.74 7.24 -12.56
CA ILE A 139 4.55 7.73 -13.26
C ILE A 139 3.77 8.64 -12.31
N MET A 140 3.51 9.86 -12.77
CA MET A 140 2.69 10.85 -12.09
C MET A 140 1.25 10.72 -12.62
N SER A 141 0.31 10.28 -11.78
CA SER A 141 -1.08 10.02 -12.16
C SER A 141 -2.03 10.09 -10.96
N THR A 142 -2.86 11.13 -10.89
CA THR A 142 -3.91 11.20 -9.86
C THR A 142 -5.05 10.23 -10.11
N GLU A 143 -5.36 9.93 -11.38
CA GLU A 143 -6.34 8.90 -11.75
C GLU A 143 -5.96 7.53 -11.15
N ALA A 144 -4.68 7.15 -11.24
CA ALA A 144 -4.21 5.91 -10.61
C ALA A 144 -4.38 5.92 -9.09
N TRP A 145 -4.24 7.06 -8.42
CA TRP A 145 -4.45 7.16 -6.98
C TRP A 145 -5.92 6.96 -6.59
N GLU A 146 -6.83 7.49 -7.40
CA GLU A 146 -8.27 7.34 -7.22
C GLU A 146 -8.72 5.90 -7.51
N GLU A 147 -8.23 5.33 -8.62
CA GLU A 147 -8.52 3.95 -9.01
C GLU A 147 -8.06 2.98 -7.93
N PHE A 148 -6.80 3.07 -7.48
CA PHE A 148 -6.27 2.21 -6.42
C PHE A 148 -6.75 2.60 -5.01
N ARG A 149 -7.61 3.63 -4.89
CA ARG A 149 -8.18 4.14 -3.63
C ARG A 149 -7.12 4.31 -2.54
N VAL A 150 -6.01 4.94 -2.90
CA VAL A 150 -4.83 5.09 -2.04
C VAL A 150 -5.17 5.94 -0.81
N PRO A 151 -5.14 5.39 0.41
CA PRO A 151 -5.62 6.09 1.59
C PRO A 151 -4.58 7.05 2.20
N ALA A 152 -3.29 6.75 2.03
CA ALA A 152 -2.17 7.48 2.62
C ALA A 152 -0.86 7.17 1.86
N THR A 153 0.23 7.84 2.24
CA THR A 153 1.58 7.51 1.74
C THR A 153 2.55 7.20 2.90
N PRO A 154 3.49 6.26 2.71
CA PRO A 154 3.65 5.37 1.55
C PRO A 154 2.57 4.27 1.51
N TYR A 155 2.18 3.86 0.31
CA TYR A 155 1.24 2.75 0.10
C TYR A 155 1.71 1.87 -1.06
N PHE A 156 1.51 0.57 -0.94
CA PHE A 156 2.00 -0.43 -1.89
C PHE A 156 0.86 -1.30 -2.37
N ALA A 157 0.84 -1.60 -3.66
CA ALA A 157 -0.08 -2.55 -4.26
C ALA A 157 0.70 -3.50 -5.19
N LEU A 158 0.58 -4.80 -4.93
CA LEU A 158 1.14 -5.86 -5.77
C LEU A 158 0.06 -6.38 -6.72
N VAL A 159 0.26 -6.17 -8.00
CA VAL A 159 -0.63 -6.63 -9.07
C VAL A 159 -0.09 -7.92 -9.67
N ASP A 160 -0.92 -8.96 -9.76
CA ASP A 160 -0.62 -10.17 -10.52
C ASP A 160 -0.89 -9.92 -12.01
N ASN A 161 0.17 -9.87 -12.82
CA ASN A 161 0.06 -9.45 -14.22
C ASN A 161 -0.72 -10.47 -15.08
N GLY A 162 -0.88 -11.71 -14.61
CA GLY A 162 -1.68 -12.72 -15.29
C GLY A 162 -3.19 -12.50 -15.13
N SER A 163 -3.63 -11.91 -14.03
CA SER A 163 -5.05 -11.65 -13.74
C SER A 163 -5.43 -10.16 -13.74
N GLY A 164 -4.44 -9.26 -13.69
CA GLY A 164 -4.65 -7.82 -13.53
C GLY A 164 -5.23 -7.43 -12.17
N ARG A 165 -5.15 -8.31 -11.16
CA ARG A 165 -5.76 -8.11 -9.84
C ARG A 165 -4.70 -7.75 -8.81
N VAL A 166 -5.07 -6.90 -7.86
CA VAL A 166 -4.28 -6.67 -6.65
C VAL A 166 -4.34 -7.93 -5.78
N VAL A 167 -3.17 -8.54 -5.54
CA VAL A 167 -3.00 -9.75 -4.73
C VAL A 167 -2.37 -9.48 -3.35
N GLY A 168 -1.83 -8.27 -3.14
CA GLY A 168 -1.35 -7.80 -1.84
C GLY A 168 -1.29 -6.28 -1.81
N GLU A 169 -1.60 -5.68 -0.67
CA GLU A 169 -1.60 -4.22 -0.51
C GLU A 169 -1.28 -3.82 0.94
N GLY A 170 -0.74 -2.63 1.14
CA GLY A 170 -0.51 -2.09 2.48
C GLY A 170 0.49 -0.95 2.55
N SER A 171 0.69 -0.41 3.75
CA SER A 171 1.76 0.53 4.06
C SER A 171 2.90 -0.20 4.76
N ALA A 172 4.12 0.30 4.58
CA ALA A 172 5.32 -0.27 5.19
C ALA A 172 6.29 0.84 5.63
N PRO A 173 7.04 0.62 6.72
CA PRO A 173 8.06 1.57 7.20
C PRO A 173 9.38 1.49 6.42
N ASP A 174 9.69 0.33 5.82
CA ASP A 174 10.94 0.05 5.12
C ASP A 174 10.75 -1.04 4.03
N TRP A 175 11.79 -1.29 3.23
CA TRP A 175 11.75 -2.26 2.13
C TRP A 175 11.67 -3.72 2.58
N ASP A 176 12.25 -4.08 3.72
CA ASP A 176 12.20 -5.45 4.24
C ASP A 176 10.74 -5.84 4.51
N ARG A 177 9.95 -4.91 5.07
CA ARG A 177 8.50 -5.10 5.26
C ARG A 177 7.71 -5.20 3.95
N VAL A 178 8.11 -4.47 2.91
CA VAL A 178 7.50 -4.61 1.58
C VAL A 178 7.84 -5.97 0.98
N GLU A 179 9.08 -6.43 1.12
CA GLU A 179 9.51 -7.74 0.62
C GLU A 179 8.74 -8.89 1.27
N ASP A 180 8.59 -8.85 2.60
CA ASP A 180 7.77 -9.76 3.38
C ASP A 180 6.32 -9.80 2.86
N MET A 181 5.73 -8.62 2.61
CA MET A 181 4.38 -8.49 2.07
C MET A 181 4.28 -9.16 0.70
N VAL A 182 5.23 -8.88 -0.20
CA VAL A 182 5.23 -9.42 -1.56
C VAL A 182 5.39 -10.94 -1.55
N ARG A 183 6.32 -11.48 -0.77
CA ARG A 183 6.53 -12.94 -0.65
C ARG A 183 5.26 -13.65 -0.16
N ARG A 184 4.59 -13.11 0.86
CA ARG A 184 3.30 -13.66 1.35
C ARG A 184 2.21 -13.59 0.29
N ALA A 185 2.03 -12.45 -0.35
CA ALA A 185 0.99 -12.25 -1.37
C ALA A 185 1.16 -13.20 -2.58
N ILE A 186 2.39 -13.41 -3.05
CA ILE A 186 2.69 -14.35 -4.15
C ILE A 186 2.38 -15.79 -3.72
N ALA A 187 2.77 -16.18 -2.51
CA ALA A 187 2.51 -17.53 -1.99
C ALA A 187 1.00 -17.79 -1.86
N ASP A 188 0.24 -16.85 -1.29
CA ASP A 188 -1.20 -16.96 -1.11
C ASP A 188 -1.95 -17.01 -2.45
N ALA A 189 -1.54 -16.18 -3.42
CA ALA A 189 -2.09 -16.22 -4.79
C ALA A 189 -1.81 -17.55 -5.48
N GLY A 190 -0.60 -18.13 -5.28
CA GLY A 190 -0.24 -19.46 -5.76
C GLY A 190 -1.15 -20.55 -5.18
N LEU A 191 -1.39 -20.53 -3.86
CA LEU A 191 -2.30 -21.47 -3.19
C LEU A 191 -3.73 -21.35 -3.72
N HIS A 192 -4.24 -20.13 -3.90
CA HIS A 192 -5.58 -19.89 -4.44
C HIS A 192 -5.72 -20.43 -5.88
N ARG A 193 -4.73 -20.19 -6.76
CA ARG A 193 -4.72 -20.76 -8.11
C ARG A 193 -4.69 -22.29 -8.11
N SER A 194 -3.82 -22.88 -7.30
CA SER A 194 -3.70 -24.35 -7.23
C SER A 194 -5.00 -25.01 -6.73
N THR A 195 -5.68 -24.37 -5.77
CA THR A 195 -6.96 -24.84 -5.26
C THR A 195 -8.05 -24.72 -6.31
N ALA A 196 -8.07 -23.62 -7.07
CA ALA A 196 -9.04 -23.43 -8.15
C ALA A 196 -8.85 -24.44 -9.28
N LEU A 197 -7.61 -24.74 -9.67
CA LEU A 197 -7.30 -25.76 -10.67
C LEU A 197 -7.76 -27.15 -10.20
N ARG A 198 -7.38 -27.55 -8.98
CA ARG A 198 -7.83 -28.83 -8.40
C ARG A 198 -9.35 -28.94 -8.34
N LYS A 199 -10.04 -27.84 -8.01
CA LYS A 199 -11.50 -27.82 -8.00
C LYS A 199 -12.06 -28.02 -9.42
N ALA A 200 -11.50 -27.35 -10.42
CA ALA A 200 -11.93 -27.51 -11.81
C ALA A 200 -11.71 -28.96 -12.29
N ASP A 201 -10.57 -29.56 -11.96
CA ASP A 201 -10.27 -30.96 -12.28
C ASP A 201 -11.31 -31.92 -11.64
N VAL A 202 -11.66 -31.68 -10.37
CA VAL A 202 -12.69 -32.46 -9.67
C VAL A 202 -14.08 -32.23 -10.24
N ASP A 203 -14.44 -30.99 -10.57
CA ASP A 203 -15.73 -30.65 -11.17
C ASP A 203 -15.87 -31.32 -12.56
N GLU A 204 -14.79 -31.43 -13.33
CA GLU A 204 -14.74 -32.16 -14.61
C GLU A 204 -14.91 -33.68 -14.43
N GLU A 205 -14.19 -34.29 -13.48
CA GLU A 205 -14.31 -35.73 -13.18
C GLU A 205 -15.73 -36.10 -12.71
N LEU A 206 -16.37 -35.25 -11.90
CA LEU A 206 -17.75 -35.45 -11.46
C LEU A 206 -18.75 -35.33 -12.60
N ALA A 207 -18.54 -34.37 -13.52
CA ALA A 207 -19.39 -34.20 -14.69
C ALA A 207 -19.30 -35.42 -15.62
N ASP A 208 -18.10 -35.96 -15.83
CA ASP A 208 -17.88 -37.19 -16.61
C ASP A 208 -18.54 -38.43 -15.99
N ALA A 209 -18.65 -38.46 -14.66
CA ALA A 209 -19.38 -39.49 -13.92
C ALA A 209 -20.91 -39.24 -13.87
N GLY A 210 -21.41 -38.17 -14.51
CA GLY A 210 -22.82 -37.83 -14.59
C GLY A 210 -23.39 -37.23 -13.30
N PHE A 211 -22.55 -36.56 -12.49
CA PHE A 211 -22.97 -35.80 -11.32
C PHE A 211 -22.97 -34.31 -11.64
N GLU A 212 -24.12 -33.65 -11.44
CA GLU A 212 -24.25 -32.20 -11.60
C GLU A 212 -24.06 -31.47 -10.26
N PRO A 213 -23.72 -30.16 -10.28
CA PRO A 213 -23.67 -29.36 -9.06
C PRO A 213 -25.00 -29.43 -8.28
N GLY A 214 -24.96 -29.98 -7.06
CA GLY A 214 -26.13 -30.15 -6.20
C GLY A 214 -26.79 -31.53 -6.26
N ASP A 215 -26.20 -32.51 -6.95
CA ASP A 215 -26.68 -33.89 -6.96
C ASP A 215 -26.74 -34.48 -5.53
N ALA A 216 -27.91 -34.99 -5.15
CA ALA A 216 -28.17 -35.52 -3.81
C ALA A 216 -27.24 -36.68 -3.42
N ARG A 217 -26.80 -37.46 -4.41
CA ARG A 217 -25.88 -38.60 -4.23
C ARG A 217 -24.51 -38.17 -3.68
N LEU A 218 -24.13 -36.90 -3.85
CA LEU A 218 -22.87 -36.36 -3.30
C LEU A 218 -22.92 -36.12 -1.77
N TYR A 219 -24.09 -36.17 -1.16
CA TYR A 219 -24.30 -35.87 0.26
C TYR A 219 -24.80 -37.07 1.07
N GLU A 220 -25.02 -38.22 0.43
CA GLU A 220 -25.38 -39.45 1.12
C GLU A 220 -24.18 -39.93 1.94
N ARG A 221 -24.34 -40.01 3.27
CA ARG A 221 -23.33 -40.64 4.13
C ARG A 221 -23.32 -42.13 3.83
N PRO A 222 -22.16 -42.76 3.59
CA PRO A 222 -22.10 -44.21 3.49
C PRO A 222 -22.61 -44.81 4.80
N GLU A 223 -23.64 -45.65 4.72
CA GLU A 223 -24.16 -46.35 5.89
C GLU A 223 -23.04 -47.22 6.46
N THR A 224 -22.70 -46.96 7.72
CA THR A 224 -21.62 -47.66 8.40
C THR A 224 -22.15 -49.07 8.75
N PRO A 225 -21.45 -50.15 8.35
CA PRO A 225 -21.89 -51.52 8.64
C PRO A 225 -21.79 -51.87 10.14
#